data_AF-A0A821ZXD2-F1
#
_entry.id   AF-A0A821ZXD2-F1
#
_cell.length_a   1.000
_cell.length_b   1.000
_cell.length_c   1.000
_cell.angle_alpha   90.00
_cell.angle_beta   90.00
_cell.angle_gamma   90.00
#
_symmetry.space_group_name_H-M   'P 1'
#
loop_
_entity.id
_entity.type
_entity.pdbx_description
1 polymer ?
#
loop_
_entity_poly.entity_id
_entity_poly.type
_entity_poly.pdbx_seq_one_letter_code
_entity_poly.pdbx_strand_id
1 'polypeptide(L)'
;MKQEKLIQPGVHYPLGFTFSFPCYQEGLASARLTSWTKGFTCAGVVKEDVVKMLQKAIDEKNINVQCVALVNDTVGTLMACAHKKPHTSIGLILGTGTNACYMETLDRIGTWNGDYEEPKQVIINMEWGAFGNNKRLNHVRTRYDEEVDLSSVNPGKQIFEKMISGMYMGEIVRLIILDLMQQDLLFIGQCDNYGDYKTPLFTRGGFYTKFVSTVETDEG
;
A
#
# COMPACT_ATOMS: atom_id res chain seq x y z
N MET A 1 -22.39 20.98 -22.72
CA MET A 1 -22.34 20.38 -21.36
C MET A 1 -22.20 21.51 -20.36
N LYS A 2 -23.17 21.71 -19.46
CA LYS A 2 -23.00 22.65 -18.34
C LYS A 2 -21.96 22.02 -17.40
N GLN A 3 -20.88 22.74 -17.08
CA GLN A 3 -20.03 22.39 -15.95
C GLN A 3 -20.91 22.50 -14.69
N GLU A 4 -21.35 21.36 -14.16
CA GLU A 4 -21.86 21.33 -12.80
C GLU A 4 -20.70 21.75 -11.90
N LYS A 5 -20.81 22.93 -11.28
CA LYS A 5 -19.91 23.28 -10.19
C LYS A 5 -20.23 22.32 -9.05
N LEU A 6 -19.41 21.28 -8.91
CA LEU A 6 -19.48 20.27 -7.85
C LEU A 6 -19.42 20.91 -6.45
N ILE A 7 -18.88 22.13 -6.33
CA ILE A 7 -18.77 22.90 -5.10
C ILE A 7 -19.71 24.11 -5.18
N GLN A 8 -20.72 24.14 -4.32
CA GLN A 8 -21.69 25.22 -4.25
C GLN A 8 -21.15 26.38 -3.40
N PRO A 9 -21.26 27.64 -3.88
CA PRO A 9 -20.88 28.81 -3.07
C PRO A 9 -21.62 28.84 -1.74
N GLY A 10 -20.90 29.09 -0.64
CA GLY A 10 -21.48 29.20 0.71
C GLY A 10 -21.77 27.88 1.42
N VAL A 11 -21.61 26.73 0.77
CA VAL A 11 -21.74 25.41 1.40
C VAL A 11 -20.38 24.96 1.93
N HIS A 12 -20.34 24.54 3.19
CA HIS A 12 -19.13 24.00 3.84
C HIS A 12 -19.09 22.48 3.68
N TYR A 13 -18.02 21.95 3.10
CA TYR A 13 -17.90 20.54 2.78
C TYR A 13 -16.89 19.83 3.70
N PRO A 14 -17.31 18.82 4.50
CA PRO A 14 -16.37 18.00 5.25
C PRO A 14 -15.63 17.02 4.32
N LEU A 15 -14.32 16.92 4.48
CA LEU A 15 -13.45 16.02 3.72
C LEU A 15 -12.84 14.94 4.64
N GLY A 16 -13.07 13.68 4.30
CA GLY A 16 -12.26 12.56 4.78
C GLY A 16 -11.06 12.35 3.86
N PHE A 17 -9.86 12.44 4.41
CA PHE A 17 -8.61 12.30 3.68
C PHE A 17 -8.07 10.87 3.86
N THR A 18 -8.32 10.02 2.88
CA THR A 18 -7.67 8.69 2.83
C THR A 18 -6.21 8.85 2.40
N PHE A 19 -5.28 8.59 3.32
CA PHE A 19 -3.85 8.73 3.11
C PHE A 19 -3.13 7.41 3.43
N SER A 20 -2.89 6.62 2.39
CA SER A 20 -2.41 5.23 2.48
C SER A 20 -0.90 5.09 2.69
N PHE A 21 -0.37 5.80 3.69
CA PHE A 21 1.04 5.73 4.10
C PHE A 21 1.17 5.61 5.62
N PRO A 22 2.28 5.05 6.13
CA PRO A 22 2.52 4.99 7.57
C PRO A 22 2.55 6.38 8.20
N CYS A 23 1.61 6.63 9.11
CA CYS A 23 1.49 7.88 9.85
C CYS A 23 1.45 7.64 11.36
N TYR A 24 1.99 8.57 12.11
CA TYR A 24 1.71 8.71 13.54
C TYR A 24 0.49 9.62 13.70
N GLN A 25 -0.63 9.04 14.12
CA GLN A 25 -1.89 9.78 14.26
C GLN A 25 -1.94 10.48 15.62
N GLU A 26 -1.97 11.81 15.62
CA GLU A 26 -2.05 12.66 16.82
C GLU A 26 -3.51 13.02 17.16
N GLY A 27 -4.41 12.89 16.18
CA GLY A 27 -5.84 13.05 16.35
C GLY A 27 -6.60 12.65 15.09
N LEU A 28 -7.94 12.73 15.11
CA LEU A 28 -8.75 12.33 13.95
C LEU A 28 -8.38 13.10 12.67
N ALA A 29 -8.10 14.41 12.79
CA ALA A 29 -7.69 15.29 11.70
C ALA A 29 -6.24 15.79 11.85
N SER A 30 -5.34 14.96 12.40
CA SER A 30 -3.92 15.32 12.53
C SER A 30 -3.06 14.07 12.53
N ALA A 31 -2.12 13.99 11.59
CA ALA A 31 -1.21 12.86 11.52
C ALA A 31 0.11 13.24 10.84
N ARG A 32 1.23 12.77 11.41
CA ARG A 32 2.57 13.00 10.86
C ARG A 32 3.00 11.82 10.01
N LEU A 33 3.47 12.08 8.80
CA LEU A 33 4.03 11.03 7.94
C LEU A 33 5.30 10.45 8.57
N THR A 34 5.36 9.13 8.76
CA THR A 34 6.54 8.45 9.32
C THR A 34 7.57 8.15 8.25
N SER A 35 7.13 7.62 7.12
CA SER A 35 8.00 7.28 5.98
C SER A 35 7.20 7.05 4.72
N TRP A 36 7.77 7.35 3.55
CA TRP A 36 7.19 6.96 2.28
C TRP A 36 7.33 5.46 2.01
N THR A 37 6.33 4.88 1.34
CA THR A 37 6.30 3.48 0.88
C THR A 37 5.88 3.44 -0.59
N LYS A 38 5.73 2.24 -1.18
CA LYS A 38 5.19 2.04 -2.53
C LYS A 38 5.93 2.79 -3.65
N GLY A 39 7.23 3.03 -3.49
CA GLY A 39 8.04 3.77 -4.48
C GLY A 39 7.91 5.29 -4.42
N PHE A 40 7.12 5.86 -3.51
CA PHE A 40 6.96 7.31 -3.41
C PHE A 40 8.19 7.96 -2.76
N THR A 41 8.54 9.14 -3.26
CA THR A 41 9.50 10.04 -2.62
C THR A 41 9.02 11.48 -2.80
N CYS A 42 8.96 12.24 -1.70
CA CYS A 42 8.66 13.66 -1.73
C CYS A 42 9.38 14.34 -0.56
N ALA A 43 10.24 15.31 -0.87
CA ALA A 43 11.01 16.03 0.12
C ALA A 43 10.11 16.96 0.96
N GLY A 44 10.44 17.13 2.24
CA GLY A 44 9.74 18.08 3.12
C GLY A 44 8.37 17.63 3.62
N VAL A 45 8.01 16.35 3.49
CA VAL A 45 6.71 15.82 3.99
C VAL A 45 6.89 14.88 5.18
N VAL A 46 8.00 14.15 5.25
CA VAL A 46 8.26 13.21 6.35
C VAL A 46 8.40 13.99 7.66
N LYS A 47 7.68 13.56 8.70
CA LYS A 47 7.46 14.20 10.02
C LYS A 47 6.51 15.41 10.03
N GLU A 48 6.04 15.86 8.87
CA GLU A 48 5.06 16.93 8.79
C GLU A 48 3.63 16.43 8.91
N ASP A 49 2.74 17.28 9.42
CA ASP A 49 1.31 17.00 9.54
C ASP A 49 0.63 17.14 8.18
N VAL A 50 0.33 16.00 7.56
CA VAL A 50 -0.20 15.96 6.19
C VAL A 50 -1.61 16.54 6.08
N VAL A 51 -2.38 16.56 7.17
CA VAL A 51 -3.71 17.19 7.20
C VAL A 51 -3.58 18.70 7.12
N LYS A 52 -2.66 19.27 7.90
CA LYS A 52 -2.37 20.72 7.85
C LYS A 52 -1.82 21.14 6.49
N MET A 53 -0.94 20.32 5.90
CA MET A 53 -0.41 20.59 4.55
C MET A 53 -1.52 20.61 3.51
N LEU A 54 -2.45 19.65 3.55
CA LEU A 54 -3.60 19.61 2.64
C LEU A 54 -4.55 20.79 2.89
N GLN A 55 -4.89 21.08 4.15
CA GLN A 55 -5.80 22.17 4.49
C GLN A 55 -5.25 23.52 4.01
N LYS A 56 -3.95 23.77 4.22
CA LYS A 56 -3.29 24.98 3.70
C LYS A 56 -3.44 25.11 2.18
N ALA A 57 -3.23 24.03 1.44
CA ALA A 57 -3.38 24.04 -0.02
C ALA A 57 -4.83 24.25 -0.48
N ILE A 58 -5.81 23.78 0.29
CA ILE A 58 -7.24 24.02 0.06
C ILE A 58 -7.59 25.50 0.31
N ASP A 59 -7.10 26.06 1.41
CA ASP A 59 -7.34 27.45 1.81
C ASP A 59 -6.74 28.43 0.79
N GLU A 60 -5.54 28.17 0.28
CA GLU A 60 -4.89 28.95 -0.78
C GLU A 60 -5.70 28.99 -2.09
N LYS A 61 -6.59 28.01 -2.31
CA LYS A 61 -7.50 27.97 -3.46
C LYS A 61 -8.87 28.59 -3.18
N ASN A 62 -9.10 29.13 -1.98
CA ASN A 62 -10.39 29.68 -1.53
C ASN A 62 -11.54 28.67 -1.71
N ILE A 63 -11.28 27.40 -1.42
CA ILE A 63 -12.28 26.33 -1.51
C ILE A 63 -12.88 26.11 -0.11
N ASN A 64 -14.21 26.15 0.02
CA ASN A 64 -14.90 25.96 1.31
C ASN A 64 -15.00 24.48 1.72
N VAL A 65 -13.84 23.86 1.94
CA VAL A 65 -13.68 22.45 2.33
C VAL A 65 -12.82 22.39 3.58
N GLN A 66 -13.23 21.57 4.55
CA GLN A 66 -12.45 21.32 5.76
C GLN A 66 -12.10 19.83 5.86
N CYS A 67 -10.82 19.52 6.03
CA CYS A 67 -10.40 18.17 6.36
C CYS A 67 -10.73 17.86 7.82
N VAL A 68 -11.68 16.93 8.02
CA VAL A 68 -12.22 16.58 9.35
C VAL A 68 -11.73 15.22 9.84
N ALA A 69 -11.14 14.42 8.95
CA ALA A 69 -10.58 13.12 9.30
C ALA A 69 -9.46 12.73 8.33
N LEU A 70 -8.43 12.06 8.86
CA LEU A 70 -7.47 11.30 8.09
C LEU A 70 -7.63 9.82 8.43
N VAL A 71 -7.68 8.99 7.39
CA VAL A 71 -7.83 7.54 7.53
C VAL A 71 -6.85 6.81 6.61
N ASN A 72 -6.43 5.61 7.00
CA ASN A 72 -5.72 4.69 6.11
C ASN A 72 -6.74 4.00 5.16
N ASP A 73 -6.29 3.50 4.00
CA ASP A 73 -7.16 2.81 3.05
C ASP A 73 -7.78 1.53 3.61
N THR A 74 -7.04 0.77 4.41
CA THR A 74 -7.59 -0.41 5.12
C THR A 74 -8.73 -0.02 6.06
N VAL A 75 -8.56 1.07 6.81
CA VAL A 75 -9.55 1.61 7.75
C VAL A 75 -10.78 2.12 6.99
N GLY A 76 -10.58 2.86 5.91
CA GLY A 76 -11.66 3.29 5.03
C GLY A 76 -12.45 2.11 4.46
N THR A 77 -11.74 1.07 4.01
CA THR A 77 -12.33 -0.19 3.52
C THR A 77 -13.17 -0.89 4.58
N LEU A 78 -12.64 -1.02 5.80
CA LEU A 78 -13.35 -1.60 6.94
C LEU A 78 -14.63 -0.80 7.23
N MET A 79 -14.52 0.52 7.41
CA MET A 79 -15.65 1.38 7.77
C MET A 79 -16.73 1.39 6.70
N ALA A 80 -16.37 1.46 5.42
CA ALA A 80 -17.32 1.44 4.31
C ALA A 80 -18.09 0.10 4.24
N CYS A 81 -17.42 -1.02 4.50
CA CYS A 81 -18.06 -2.33 4.53
C CYS A 81 -18.91 -2.50 5.80
N ALA A 82 -18.39 -2.12 6.97
CA ALA A 82 -19.07 -2.19 8.26
C ALA A 82 -20.39 -1.39 8.27
N HIS A 83 -20.45 -0.28 7.54
CA HIS A 83 -21.68 0.50 7.38
C HIS A 83 -22.85 -0.31 6.81
N LYS A 84 -22.58 -1.26 5.89
CA LYS A 84 -23.61 -2.14 5.30
C LYS A 84 -23.66 -3.52 5.98
N LYS A 85 -22.56 -3.97 6.55
CA LYS A 85 -22.38 -5.30 7.15
C LYS A 85 -21.81 -5.13 8.56
N PRO A 86 -22.66 -5.00 9.60
CA PRO A 86 -22.24 -4.64 10.96
C PRO A 86 -21.22 -5.57 11.61
N HIS A 87 -21.11 -6.82 11.14
CA HIS A 87 -20.13 -7.80 11.65
C HIS A 87 -18.75 -7.70 11.00
N THR A 88 -18.52 -6.75 10.10
CA THR A 88 -17.21 -6.57 9.47
C THR A 88 -16.20 -6.08 10.51
N SER A 89 -15.15 -6.87 10.73
CA SER A 89 -14.14 -6.59 11.76
C SER A 89 -12.72 -6.46 11.20
N ILE A 90 -12.52 -6.71 9.91
CA ILE A 90 -11.21 -6.68 9.23
C ILE A 90 -11.36 -5.92 7.91
N GLY A 91 -10.44 -5.00 7.65
CA GLY A 91 -10.22 -4.38 6.35
C GLY A 91 -8.91 -4.91 5.75
N LEU A 92 -8.93 -5.32 4.49
CA LEU A 92 -7.80 -5.91 3.79
C LEU A 92 -7.59 -5.20 2.46
N ILE A 93 -6.34 -4.84 2.18
CA ILE A 93 -5.91 -4.32 0.89
C ILE A 93 -4.92 -5.32 0.28
N LEU A 94 -5.25 -5.82 -0.91
CA LEU A 94 -4.39 -6.63 -1.76
C LEU A 94 -4.35 -5.99 -3.14
N GLY A 95 -3.26 -5.27 -3.44
CA GLY A 95 -3.10 -4.56 -4.71
C GLY A 95 -1.64 -4.22 -4.95
N THR A 96 -1.33 -2.98 -5.32
CA THR A 96 0.07 -2.51 -5.45
C THR A 96 0.86 -2.74 -4.16
N GLY A 97 0.25 -2.45 -3.02
CA GLY A 97 0.76 -2.85 -1.69
C GLY A 97 -0.13 -3.91 -1.05
N THR A 98 0.24 -4.32 0.16
CA THR A 98 -0.64 -5.13 1.01
C THR A 98 -0.68 -4.57 2.41
N ASN A 99 -1.88 -4.43 2.97
CA ASN A 99 -2.07 -3.99 4.34
C ASN A 99 -3.38 -4.56 4.92
N ALA A 100 -3.47 -4.60 6.25
CA ALA A 100 -4.70 -4.91 6.94
C ALA A 100 -4.93 -3.99 8.15
N CYS A 101 -6.20 -3.83 8.49
CA CYS A 101 -6.63 -3.29 9.77
C CYS A 101 -7.71 -4.18 10.37
N TYR A 102 -7.89 -4.08 11.69
CA TYR A 102 -8.94 -4.80 12.39
C TYR A 102 -9.44 -4.02 13.61
N MET A 103 -10.63 -4.35 14.10
CA MET A 103 -11.14 -3.82 15.36
C MET A 103 -10.51 -4.58 16.54
N GLU A 104 -9.87 -3.85 17.45
CA GLU A 104 -9.28 -4.40 18.68
C GLU A 104 -9.91 -3.78 19.93
N THR A 105 -9.90 -4.53 21.01
CA THR A 105 -10.32 -4.12 22.35
C THR A 105 -9.20 -3.39 23.09
N LEU A 106 -9.54 -2.29 23.78
CA LEU A 106 -8.53 -1.42 24.41
C LEU A 106 -7.69 -2.14 25.49
N ASP A 107 -8.23 -3.16 26.17
CA ASP A 107 -7.52 -3.95 27.18
C ASP A 107 -6.37 -4.79 26.62
N ARG A 108 -6.34 -5.03 25.30
CA ARG A 108 -5.26 -5.78 24.63
C ARG A 108 -4.13 -4.88 24.12
N ILE A 109 -4.31 -3.57 24.15
CA ILE A 109 -3.37 -2.60 23.57
C ILE A 109 -2.52 -2.02 24.69
N GLY A 110 -1.37 -2.64 24.95
CA GLY A 110 -0.43 -2.20 26.01
C GLY A 110 0.18 -0.81 25.78
N THR A 111 0.02 -0.23 24.59
CA THR A 111 0.51 1.11 24.24
C THR A 111 -0.57 2.17 24.19
N TRP A 112 -1.83 1.84 24.55
CA TRP A 112 -2.93 2.80 24.52
C TRP A 112 -2.73 3.88 25.58
N ASN A 113 -2.92 5.14 25.18
CA ASN A 113 -2.81 6.31 26.04
C ASN A 113 -3.97 7.30 25.85
N GLY A 114 -5.02 6.89 25.13
CA GLY A 114 -6.25 7.66 24.96
C GLY A 114 -7.26 7.41 26.08
N ASP A 115 -8.51 7.83 25.86
CA ASP A 115 -9.60 7.55 26.78
C ASP A 115 -10.02 6.07 26.76
N TYR A 116 -10.66 5.62 27.85
CA TYR A 116 -11.20 4.27 28.01
C TYR A 116 -12.74 4.30 28.09
N GLU A 117 -13.35 5.33 27.50
CA GLU A 117 -14.81 5.45 27.44
C GLU A 117 -15.40 4.43 26.47
N GLU A 118 -16.71 4.19 26.58
CA GLU A 118 -17.39 3.29 25.66
C GLU A 118 -17.59 3.94 24.27
N PRO A 119 -17.38 3.20 23.16
CA PRO A 119 -16.98 1.80 23.12
C PRO A 119 -15.48 1.61 23.40
N LYS A 120 -15.12 0.62 24.23
CA LYS A 120 -13.73 0.25 24.52
C LYS A 120 -13.03 -0.49 23.39
N GLN A 121 -13.11 0.06 22.18
CA GLN A 121 -12.55 -0.53 20.97
C GLN A 121 -11.91 0.54 20.07
N VAL A 122 -10.90 0.13 19.33
CA VAL A 122 -10.21 0.98 18.36
C VAL A 122 -9.80 0.16 17.14
N ILE A 123 -9.80 0.79 15.97
CA ILE A 123 -9.28 0.17 14.76
C ILE A 123 -7.75 0.25 14.77
N ILE A 124 -7.10 -0.91 14.67
CA ILE A 124 -5.65 -1.02 14.52
C ILE A 124 -5.31 -1.13 13.04
N ASN A 125 -4.68 -0.10 12.49
CA ASN A 125 -3.95 -0.20 11.23
C ASN A 125 -2.62 -0.91 11.48
N MET A 126 -2.43 -2.10 10.91
CA MET A 126 -1.27 -2.93 11.23
C MET A 126 0.00 -2.48 10.52
N GLU A 127 -0.11 -1.81 9.36
CA GLU A 127 1.02 -1.57 8.44
C GLU A 127 1.87 -2.84 8.24
N TRP A 128 1.19 -3.97 8.02
CA TRP A 128 1.80 -5.30 8.14
C TRP A 128 2.86 -5.61 7.08
N GLY A 129 3.02 -4.75 6.07
CA GLY A 129 3.99 -4.93 5.00
C GLY A 129 5.42 -4.96 5.55
N ALA A 130 5.66 -4.31 6.70
CA ALA A 130 6.93 -4.31 7.41
C ALA A 130 7.24 -5.61 8.19
N PHE A 131 6.30 -6.57 8.25
CA PHE A 131 6.56 -7.86 8.87
C PHE A 131 7.74 -8.56 8.17
N GLY A 132 8.67 -9.13 8.95
CA GLY A 132 9.90 -9.73 8.43
C GLY A 132 11.10 -8.79 8.26
N ASN A 133 10.95 -7.47 8.40
CA ASN A 133 12.10 -6.53 8.37
C ASN A 133 13.19 -6.88 9.42
N ASN A 134 12.78 -7.51 10.52
CA ASN A 134 13.65 -8.03 11.59
C ASN A 134 14.23 -9.43 11.29
N LYS A 135 14.22 -9.87 10.03
CA LYS A 135 14.73 -11.16 9.54
C LYS A 135 13.94 -12.39 10.02
N ARG A 136 12.80 -12.22 10.69
CA ARG A 136 11.96 -13.35 11.15
C ARG A 136 11.38 -14.18 10.00
N LEU A 137 11.21 -13.58 8.82
CA LEU A 137 10.74 -14.26 7.62
C LEU A 137 11.85 -14.86 6.75
N ASN A 138 13.13 -14.74 7.12
CA ASN A 138 14.23 -15.20 6.25
C ASN A 138 14.16 -16.69 5.91
N HIS A 139 13.61 -17.52 6.78
CA HIS A 139 13.50 -18.96 6.57
C HIS A 139 12.48 -19.36 5.47
N VAL A 140 11.57 -18.45 5.08
CA VAL A 140 10.61 -18.67 3.98
C VAL A 140 10.96 -17.88 2.72
N ARG A 141 11.99 -17.01 2.78
CA ARG A 141 12.42 -16.22 1.62
C ARG A 141 13.27 -17.06 0.70
N THR A 142 13.00 -16.93 -0.59
CA THR A 142 13.83 -17.50 -1.66
C THR A 142 14.90 -16.51 -2.09
N ARG A 143 15.88 -16.97 -2.87
CA ARG A 143 16.87 -16.10 -3.53
C ARG A 143 16.23 -15.02 -4.41
N TYR A 144 15.03 -15.28 -4.96
CA TYR A 144 14.31 -14.31 -5.78
C TYR A 144 13.70 -13.19 -4.93
N ASP A 145 13.16 -13.52 -3.76
CA ASP A 145 12.68 -12.52 -2.78
C ASP A 145 13.83 -11.65 -2.24
N GLU A 146 15.02 -12.24 -2.10
CA GLU A 146 16.24 -11.51 -1.73
C GLU A 146 16.67 -10.53 -2.82
N GLU A 147 16.70 -10.98 -4.09
CA GLU A 147 17.05 -10.13 -5.22
C GLU A 147 16.05 -8.98 -5.42
N VAL A 148 14.74 -9.24 -5.30
CA VAL A 148 13.69 -8.21 -5.35
C VAL A 148 13.89 -7.17 -4.25
N ASP A 149 14.20 -7.60 -3.03
CA ASP A 149 14.42 -6.71 -1.90
C ASP A 149 15.69 -5.86 -2.07
N LEU A 150 16.83 -6.49 -2.39
CA LEU A 150 18.12 -5.83 -2.56
C LEU A 150 18.08 -4.77 -3.66
N SER A 151 17.37 -5.07 -4.75
CA SER A 151 17.29 -4.19 -5.89
C SER A 151 16.24 -3.08 -5.71
N SER A 152 15.32 -3.20 -4.75
CA SER A 152 14.22 -2.25 -4.53
C SER A 152 14.67 -0.85 -4.08
N VAL A 153 13.77 0.12 -4.11
CA VAL A 153 14.00 1.49 -3.58
C VAL A 153 14.20 1.52 -2.05
N ASN A 154 13.82 0.45 -1.36
CA ASN A 154 13.84 0.36 0.10
C ASN A 154 14.35 -1.01 0.59
N PRO A 155 15.63 -1.36 0.34
CA PRO A 155 16.19 -2.65 0.75
C PRO A 155 16.05 -2.89 2.26
N GLY A 156 15.71 -4.13 2.64
CA GLY A 156 15.50 -4.53 4.04
C GLY A 156 14.21 -4.02 4.67
N LYS A 157 13.35 -3.33 3.92
CA LYS A 157 12.05 -2.82 4.36
C LYS A 157 10.92 -3.43 3.55
N GLN A 158 9.72 -3.44 4.12
CA GLN A 158 8.50 -3.94 3.49
C GLN A 158 8.63 -5.41 3.04
N ILE A 159 9.31 -6.25 3.84
CA ILE A 159 9.63 -7.63 3.46
C ILE A 159 8.38 -8.45 3.14
N PHE A 160 7.37 -8.41 4.01
CA PHE A 160 6.12 -9.13 3.78
C PHE A 160 5.34 -8.58 2.57
N GLU A 161 5.36 -7.27 2.37
CA GLU A 161 4.71 -6.66 1.20
C GLU A 161 5.38 -7.08 -0.11
N LYS A 162 6.72 -7.16 -0.13
CA LYS A 162 7.49 -7.64 -1.29
C LYS A 162 7.20 -9.08 -1.69
N MET A 163 6.82 -9.92 -0.73
CA MET A 163 6.51 -11.32 -0.98
C MET A 163 5.06 -11.56 -1.44
N ILE A 164 4.17 -10.56 -1.34
CA ILE A 164 2.72 -10.76 -1.53
C ILE A 164 2.12 -9.80 -2.56
N SER A 165 2.56 -8.54 -2.57
CA SER A 165 1.82 -7.51 -3.30
C SER A 165 2.01 -7.60 -4.82
N GLY A 166 1.02 -7.08 -5.53
CA GLY A 166 1.03 -6.99 -6.99
C GLY A 166 2.10 -6.05 -7.56
N MET A 167 2.81 -5.27 -6.73
CA MET A 167 3.97 -4.51 -7.21
C MET A 167 5.18 -5.41 -7.49
N TYR A 168 5.31 -6.54 -6.77
CA TYR A 168 6.52 -7.35 -6.76
C TYR A 168 6.33 -8.75 -7.35
N MET A 169 5.10 -9.28 -7.35
CA MET A 169 4.78 -10.61 -7.84
C MET A 169 5.31 -10.87 -9.27
N GLY A 170 5.08 -9.96 -10.20
CA GLY A 170 5.57 -10.10 -11.56
C GLY A 170 7.11 -10.11 -11.66
N GLU A 171 7.80 -9.35 -10.80
CA GLU A 171 9.27 -9.34 -10.77
C GLU A 171 9.84 -10.66 -10.23
N ILE A 172 9.20 -11.25 -9.22
CA ILE A 172 9.57 -12.59 -8.72
C ILE A 172 9.47 -13.62 -9.86
N VAL A 173 8.35 -13.62 -10.59
CA VAL A 173 8.14 -14.53 -11.73
C VAL A 173 9.18 -14.28 -12.82
N ARG A 174 9.48 -13.02 -13.14
CA ARG A 174 10.50 -12.64 -14.13
C ARG A 174 11.87 -13.23 -13.79
N LEU A 175 12.29 -13.11 -12.54
CA LEU A 175 13.58 -13.63 -12.07
C LEU A 175 13.65 -15.16 -12.15
N ILE A 176 12.55 -15.85 -11.81
CA ILE A 176 12.45 -17.31 -11.94
C ILE A 176 12.56 -17.73 -13.41
N ILE A 177 11.84 -17.06 -14.32
CA ILE A 177 11.91 -17.38 -15.75
C ILE A 177 13.32 -17.19 -16.29
N LEU A 178 13.98 -16.07 -15.95
CA LEU A 178 15.35 -15.81 -16.39
C LEU A 178 16.34 -16.87 -15.88
N ASP A 179 16.21 -17.29 -14.63
CA ASP A 179 17.04 -18.34 -14.05
C ASP A 179 16.81 -19.69 -14.74
N LEU A 180 15.57 -20.05 -15.05
CA LEU A 180 15.24 -21.28 -15.80
C LEU A 180 15.73 -21.23 -17.26
N MET A 181 15.71 -20.07 -17.91
CA MET A 181 16.30 -19.88 -19.23
C MET A 181 17.81 -20.05 -19.20
N GLN A 182 18.49 -19.47 -18.21
CA GLN A 182 19.93 -19.58 -18.04
C GLN A 182 20.38 -21.04 -17.79
N GLN A 183 19.51 -21.85 -17.20
CA GLN A 183 19.74 -23.27 -16.96
C GLN A 183 19.32 -24.16 -18.14
N ASP A 184 18.93 -23.58 -19.28
CA ASP A 184 18.39 -24.31 -20.44
C ASP A 184 17.20 -25.22 -20.08
N LEU A 185 16.33 -24.77 -19.16
CA LEU A 185 15.11 -25.47 -18.74
C LEU A 185 13.84 -24.86 -19.35
N LEU A 186 13.88 -23.57 -19.72
CA LEU A 186 12.80 -22.88 -20.43
C LEU A 186 13.33 -22.19 -21.68
N PHE A 187 12.48 -22.15 -22.72
CA PHE A 187 12.77 -21.49 -23.99
C PHE A 187 14.08 -21.93 -24.68
N ILE A 188 14.42 -23.21 -24.54
CA ILE A 188 15.63 -23.84 -25.08
C ILE A 188 15.73 -23.60 -26.58
N GLY A 189 16.90 -23.14 -27.04
CA GLY A 189 17.17 -22.89 -28.46
C GLY A 189 16.47 -21.65 -29.04
N GLN A 190 15.78 -20.86 -28.20
CA GLN A 190 15.16 -19.60 -28.62
C GLN A 190 15.91 -18.36 -28.10
N CYS A 191 16.96 -18.53 -27.28
CA CYS A 191 17.76 -17.45 -26.68
C CYS A 191 18.28 -16.43 -27.71
N ASP A 192 18.65 -16.87 -28.92
CA ASP A 192 19.16 -16.00 -29.99
C ASP A 192 18.07 -15.15 -30.68
N ASN A 193 16.79 -15.52 -30.55
CA ASN A 193 15.65 -14.79 -31.13
C ASN A 193 15.05 -13.75 -30.17
N TYR A 194 15.48 -13.71 -28.91
CA TYR A 194 14.91 -12.87 -27.86
C TYR A 194 15.70 -11.59 -27.55
N GLY A 195 16.73 -11.27 -28.35
CA GLY A 195 17.63 -10.13 -28.15
C GLY A 195 16.98 -8.73 -28.18
N ASP A 196 15.65 -8.62 -28.23
CA ASP A 196 14.99 -7.35 -28.00
C ASP A 196 14.90 -7.07 -26.49
N TYR A 197 15.88 -6.31 -26.01
CA TYR A 197 15.94 -5.70 -24.68
C TYR A 197 14.70 -4.84 -24.35
N LYS A 198 13.79 -4.62 -25.31
CA LYS A 198 12.48 -3.99 -25.09
C LYS A 198 11.42 -4.95 -24.56
N THR A 199 11.65 -6.26 -24.51
CA THR A 199 10.65 -7.17 -23.97
C THR A 199 10.52 -7.02 -22.43
N PRO A 200 9.30 -7.13 -21.88
CA PRO A 200 9.04 -7.13 -20.44
C PRO A 200 9.91 -8.09 -19.61
N LEU A 201 10.38 -9.18 -20.21
CA LEU A 201 11.16 -10.23 -19.54
C LEU A 201 12.59 -9.79 -19.19
N PHE A 202 13.27 -9.09 -20.11
CA PHE A 202 14.64 -8.60 -19.89
C PHE A 202 14.68 -7.19 -19.29
N THR A 203 13.53 -6.53 -19.17
CA THR A 203 13.42 -5.24 -18.47
C THR A 203 13.00 -5.46 -17.03
N ARG A 204 13.82 -5.05 -16.08
CA ARG A 204 13.49 -5.07 -14.64
C ARG A 204 12.20 -4.29 -14.37
N GLY A 205 11.27 -4.89 -13.65
CA GLY A 205 9.94 -4.31 -13.40
C GLY A 205 9.05 -4.23 -14.65
N GLY A 206 9.50 -4.73 -15.80
CA GLY A 206 8.73 -4.77 -17.04
C GLY A 206 7.65 -5.85 -17.02
N PHE A 207 7.87 -6.94 -16.26
CA PHE A 207 6.91 -8.03 -16.10
C PHE A 207 5.90 -7.70 -14.98
N TYR A 208 4.78 -7.08 -15.37
CA TYR A 208 3.70 -6.73 -14.45
C TYR A 208 2.87 -7.93 -13.99
N THR A 209 2.28 -7.83 -12.80
CA THR A 209 1.36 -8.82 -12.24
C THR A 209 0.20 -9.19 -13.15
N LYS A 210 -0.24 -8.28 -14.04
CA LYS A 210 -1.25 -8.61 -15.05
C LYS A 210 -0.86 -9.81 -15.92
N PHE A 211 0.42 -9.99 -16.24
CA PHE A 211 0.88 -11.11 -17.05
C PHE A 211 0.76 -12.43 -16.29
N VAL A 212 1.06 -12.42 -14.99
CA VAL A 212 0.85 -13.57 -14.10
C VAL A 212 -0.63 -13.94 -14.06
N SER A 213 -1.51 -12.96 -13.82
CA SER A 213 -2.95 -13.18 -13.79
C SER A 213 -3.47 -13.71 -15.12
N THR A 214 -3.02 -13.16 -16.27
CA THR A 214 -3.45 -13.63 -17.58
C THR A 214 -3.10 -15.10 -17.80
N VAL A 215 -1.88 -15.52 -17.44
CA VAL A 215 -1.44 -16.92 -17.59
C VAL A 215 -2.26 -17.86 -16.69
N GLU A 216 -2.57 -17.46 -15.46
CA GLU A 216 -3.38 -18.27 -14.55
C GLU A 216 -4.85 -18.40 -14.97
N THR A 217 -5.38 -17.41 -15.69
CA THR A 217 -6.76 -17.41 -16.19
C THR A 217 -6.92 -18.00 -17.58
N ASP A 218 -5.83 -18.36 -18.24
CA ASP A 218 -5.87 -18.99 -19.56
C ASP A 218 -6.36 -20.43 -19.42
N GLU A 219 -7.42 -20.79 -20.14
CA GLU A 219 -8.02 -22.14 -20.06
C GLU A 219 -7.32 -23.17 -20.97
N GLY A 220 -6.37 -22.75 -21.81
CA GLY A 220 -5.61 -23.62 -22.71
C GLY A 220 -6.29 -23.92 -24.05
#